data_AF-A0A7W2UTH6-F1
#
_entry.id   AF-A0A7W2UTH6-F1
#
_cell.length_a   1.000
_cell.length_b   1.000
_cell.length_c   1.000
_cell.angle_alpha   90.00
_cell.angle_beta   90.00
_cell.angle_gamma   90.00
#
_symmetry.space_group_name_H-M   'P 1'
#
loop_
_entity.id
_entity.type
_entity.pdbx_description
1 polymer ?
#
loop_
_entity_poly.entity_id
_entity_poly.type
_entity_poly.pdbx_seq_one_letter_code
_entity_poly.pdbx_strand_id
1 'polypeptide(L)' 'MTTIAEAERTMRHGRLAALPVIDEQGSAVGILALSR' A
#
# COMPACT_ATOMS: atom_id res chain seq x y z
N MET A 1 -9.46 -2.87 7.66
CA MET A 1 -8.68 -3.78 6.78
C MET A 1 -8.81 -3.29 5.36
N THR A 2 -7.72 -3.25 4.60
CA THR A 2 -7.69 -2.79 3.21
C THR A 2 -7.26 -3.94 2.31
N THR A 3 -7.96 -4.15 1.20
CA THR A 3 -7.59 -5.17 0.22
C THR A 3 -6.45 -4.71 -0.68
N ILE A 4 -5.72 -5.64 -1.30
CA ILE A 4 -4.68 -5.31 -2.29
C ILE A 4 -5.28 -4.51 -3.46
N ALA A 5 -6.49 -4.85 -3.92
CA ALA A 5 -7.16 -4.14 -5.01
C ALA A 5 -7.46 -2.66 -4.67
N GLU A 6 -7.87 -2.37 -3.44
CA GLU A 6 -8.09 -1.00 -2.97
C GLU A 6 -6.77 -0.23 -2.81
N ALA A 7 -5.73 -0.89 -2.30
CA ALA A 7 -4.39 -0.32 -2.20
C ALA A 7 -3.84 0.02 -3.59
N GLU A 8 -3.91 -0.90 -4.54
CA GLU A 8 -3.51 -0.66 -5.93
C GLU A 8 -4.30 0.47 -6.59
N ARG A 9 -5.63 0.51 -6.39
CA ARG A 9 -6.47 1.59 -6.89
C ARG A 9 -5.98 2.93 -6.33
N THR A 10 -5.74 3.01 -5.04
CA THR A 10 -5.22 4.22 -4.36
C THR A 10 -3.86 4.62 -4.95
N MET A 11 -2.95 3.66 -5.14
CA MET A 11 -1.63 3.89 -5.72
C MET A 11 -1.71 4.44 -7.15
N ARG A 12 -2.56 3.86 -8.00
CA ARG A 12 -2.76 4.33 -9.38
C ARG A 12 -3.34 5.74 -9.43
N HIS A 13 -4.34 6.04 -8.60
CA HIS A 13 -4.94 7.39 -8.54
C HIS A 13 -3.96 8.44 -8.01
N GLY A 14 -3.18 8.09 -6.97
CA GLY A 14 -2.20 8.97 -6.36
C GLY A 14 -0.84 9.03 -7.05
N ARG A 15 -0.63 8.25 -8.13
CA ARG A 15 0.66 8.06 -8.81
C ARG A 15 1.78 7.62 -7.85
N LEU A 16 1.43 6.78 -6.87
CA LEU A 16 2.35 6.22 -5.90
C LEU A 16 2.91 4.89 -6.41
N ALA A 17 4.22 4.73 -6.33
CA ALA A 17 4.87 3.47 -6.70
C ALA A 17 4.81 2.41 -5.58
N ALA A 18 4.66 2.85 -4.33
CA ALA A 18 4.67 2.01 -3.14
C ALA A 18 3.81 2.58 -2.01
N LEU A 19 3.31 1.70 -1.13
CA LEU A 19 2.66 2.03 0.15
C LEU A 19 3.31 1.25 1.29
N PRO A 20 3.51 1.85 2.48
CA PRO A 20 3.92 1.10 3.66
C PRO A 20 2.77 0.21 4.14
N VAL A 21 3.10 -1.02 4.52
CA VAL A 21 2.21 -1.90 5.28
C VAL A 21 2.50 -1.65 6.75
N ILE A 22 1.47 -1.33 7.53
CA ILE A 22 1.59 -1.02 8.95
C ILE A 22 0.94 -2.09 9.82
N ASP A 23 1.45 -2.26 11.04
CA ASP A 23 0.75 -2.98 12.11
C ASP A 23 -0.31 -2.09 12.78
N GLU A 24 -1.03 -2.65 13.76
CA GLU A 24 -2.09 -1.95 14.50
C GLU A 24 -1.56 -0.82 15.39
N GLN A 25 -0.25 -0.80 15.70
CA GLN A 25 0.39 0.29 16.44
C GLN A 25 0.87 1.41 15.51
N GLY A 26 0.71 1.24 14.19
CA GLY A 26 1.13 2.19 13.16
C GLY A 26 2.58 2.03 12.73
N SER A 27 3.28 0.96 13.14
CA SER A 27 4.66 0.71 12.75
C SER A 27 4.72 0.10 11.36
N ALA A 28 5.64 0.58 10.51
CA ALA A 28 5.84 -0.01 9.19
C ALA A 28 6.49 -1.39 9.31
N VAL A 29 5.78 -2.43 8.86
CA VAL A 29 6.23 -3.82 8.86
C VAL A 29 6.62 -4.31 7.46
N GLY A 30 6.36 -3.52 6.42
CA GLY A 30 6.74 -3.86 5.04
C GLY A 30 6.35 -2.81 4.03
N ILE A 31 6.61 -3.11 2.75
CA ILE A 31 6.27 -2.26 1.60
C ILE A 31 5.45 -3.07 0.59
N LEU A 32 4.33 -2.52 0.15
CA LEU A 32 3.60 -2.98 -1.03
C LEU A 32 3.99 -2.09 -2.22
N ALA A 33 4.47 -2.70 -3.31
CA ALA A 33 4.86 -1.99 -4.53
C ALA A 33 4.09 -2.52 -5.74
N LEU A 34 3.83 -1.64 -6.72
CA LEU A 34 3.29 -2.09 -8.02
C LEU A 34 4.40 -2.80 -8.80
N SER A 35 4.14 -4.04 -9.21
CA SER A 35 4.97 -4.68 -10.22
C SER A 35 4.64 -4.11 -11.61
N ARG A 36 5.65 -4.07 -12.48
CA ARG A 36 5.45 -3.77 -13.90
C ARG A 36 4.79 -4.93 -14.62
#